data_AF-A0A9E7EQZ5-F1
#
_entry.id   AF-A0A9E7EQZ5-F1
#
_cell.length_a   1.000
_cell.length_b   1.000
_cell.length_c   1.000
_cell.angle_alpha   90.00
_cell.angle_beta   90.00
_cell.angle_gamma   90.00
#
_symmetry.space_group_name_H-M   'P 1'
#
loop_
_entity.id
_entity.type
_entity.pdbx_description
1 polymer ?
#
loop_
_entity_poly.entity_id
_entity_poly.type
_entity_poly.pdbx_seq_one_letter_code
_entity_poly.pdbx_strand_id
1 'polypeptide(L)'
;MKLDVREFFQLPLEEKRQLAQVTGDVQGYGQLFVVSKDQKLDWADVLYLNTQPAPERCLRFWPTQPLTFRAALDNYSAELKNLADRLLEIMAKNLELNPDVVTDKFKVGIQSIRFNYYPPCPQADKVLGFSQHSDADLITLVLQVNQVQGLQIKRSGEWFPVMPLPGAFIVNVGDIFEVNPPLSSSCAPTSVILLRICNLLQKI
;
A
#
# COMPACT_ATOMS: atom_id res chain seq x y z
N MET A 1 9.54 8.33 -9.78
CA MET A 1 8.36 7.71 -9.14
C MET A 1 7.20 8.69 -8.90
N LYS A 2 7.28 9.69 -7.98
CA LYS A 2 6.12 10.57 -7.70
C LYS A 2 5.56 11.27 -8.95
N LEU A 3 6.43 11.75 -9.84
CA LEU A 3 6.04 12.36 -11.12
C LEU A 3 5.38 11.34 -12.03
N ASP A 4 6.02 10.19 -12.23
CA ASP A 4 5.50 9.13 -13.11
C ASP A 4 4.10 8.64 -12.69
N VAL A 5 3.86 8.52 -11.38
CA VAL A 5 2.54 8.16 -10.83
C VAL A 5 1.51 9.22 -11.16
N ARG A 6 1.83 10.52 -10.97
CA ARG A 6 0.89 11.60 -11.29
C ARG A 6 0.55 11.62 -12.77
N GLU A 7 1.56 11.53 -13.62
CA GLU A 7 1.38 11.51 -15.09
C GLU A 7 0.54 10.31 -15.52
N PHE A 8 0.83 9.11 -15.00
CA PHE A 8 0.03 7.92 -15.28
C PHE A 8 -1.46 8.12 -14.93
N PHE A 9 -1.79 8.61 -13.73
CA PHE A 9 -3.19 8.79 -13.34
C PHE A 9 -3.91 9.92 -14.09
N GLN A 10 -3.16 10.84 -14.71
CA GLN A 10 -3.67 11.89 -15.59
C GLN A 10 -3.92 11.41 -17.03
N LEU A 11 -3.46 10.22 -17.42
CA LEU A 11 -3.76 9.65 -18.73
C LEU A 11 -5.28 9.45 -18.92
N PRO A 12 -5.76 9.44 -20.18
CA PRO A 12 -7.13 9.05 -20.50
C PRO A 12 -7.52 7.71 -19.88
N LEU A 13 -8.78 7.57 -19.49
CA LEU A 13 -9.29 6.35 -18.85
C LEU A 13 -9.08 5.13 -19.75
N GLU A 14 -9.22 5.30 -21.06
CA GLU A 14 -9.03 4.28 -22.10
C GLU A 14 -7.60 3.74 -22.11
N GLU A 15 -6.59 4.58 -21.85
CA GLU A 15 -5.20 4.17 -21.74
C GLU A 15 -4.96 3.40 -20.44
N LYS A 16 -5.48 3.90 -19.30
CA LYS A 16 -5.37 3.21 -18.01
C LYS A 16 -6.08 1.86 -18.03
N ARG A 17 -7.23 1.75 -18.72
CA ARG A 17 -8.01 0.51 -18.90
C ARG A 17 -7.30 -0.55 -19.73
N GLN A 18 -6.26 -0.22 -20.50
CA GLN A 18 -5.44 -1.25 -21.15
C GLN A 18 -4.72 -2.13 -20.13
N LEU A 19 -4.52 -1.64 -18.91
CA LEU A 19 -3.92 -2.36 -17.80
C LEU A 19 -4.97 -2.97 -16.86
N ALA A 20 -6.24 -3.04 -17.29
CA ALA A 20 -7.32 -3.46 -16.41
C ALA A 20 -7.08 -4.85 -15.81
N GLN A 21 -7.49 -4.99 -14.55
CA GLN A 21 -7.57 -6.30 -13.88
C GLN A 21 -8.39 -7.29 -14.72
N VAL A 22 -8.02 -8.57 -14.64
CA VAL A 22 -8.79 -9.66 -15.24
C VAL A 22 -9.36 -10.53 -14.14
N THR A 23 -10.44 -11.24 -14.45
CA THR A 23 -11.08 -12.16 -13.49
C THR A 23 -10.07 -13.16 -12.93
N GLY A 24 -9.97 -13.22 -11.60
CA GLY A 24 -9.07 -14.13 -10.89
C GLY A 24 -7.65 -13.59 -10.64
N ASP A 25 -7.33 -12.38 -11.11
CA ASP A 25 -6.05 -11.72 -10.86
C ASP A 25 -6.28 -10.34 -10.22
N VAL A 26 -5.55 -10.04 -9.16
CA VAL A 26 -5.64 -8.76 -8.44
C VAL A 26 -4.73 -7.69 -9.04
N GLN A 27 -3.79 -8.07 -9.91
CA GLN A 27 -2.89 -7.13 -10.56
C GLN A 27 -3.58 -6.34 -11.67
N GLY A 28 -3.13 -5.10 -11.86
CA GLY A 28 -3.64 -4.19 -12.87
C GLY A 28 -4.45 -3.03 -12.30
N TYR A 29 -5.04 -2.26 -13.21
CA TYR A 29 -5.88 -1.10 -12.93
C TYR A 29 -7.31 -1.53 -12.63
N GLY A 30 -7.81 -1.22 -11.44
CA GLY A 30 -9.15 -1.60 -11.02
C GLY A 30 -9.31 -1.69 -9.51
N GLN A 31 -10.56 -1.68 -9.07
CA GLN A 31 -10.92 -1.84 -7.66
C GLN A 31 -10.62 -3.27 -7.19
N LEU A 32 -9.93 -3.39 -6.05
CA LEU A 32 -9.59 -4.69 -5.48
C LEU A 32 -10.80 -5.28 -4.74
N PHE A 33 -10.96 -6.61 -4.86
CA PHE A 33 -11.95 -7.40 -4.10
C PHE A 33 -13.42 -6.97 -4.28
N VAL A 34 -13.83 -6.68 -5.52
CA VAL A 34 -15.25 -6.47 -5.87
C VAL A 34 -15.96 -7.81 -6.01
N VAL A 35 -16.81 -8.17 -5.03
CA VAL A 35 -17.44 -9.49 -4.91
C VAL A 35 -18.96 -9.47 -5.13
N SER A 36 -19.60 -8.31 -5.11
CA SER A 36 -21.05 -8.18 -5.35
C SER A 36 -21.45 -6.83 -5.93
N LYS A 37 -22.67 -6.75 -6.49
CA LYS A 37 -23.23 -5.50 -7.04
C LYS A 37 -23.65 -4.49 -5.95
N ASP A 38 -23.97 -4.98 -4.75
CA ASP A 38 -24.43 -4.16 -3.63
C ASP A 38 -23.28 -3.70 -2.71
N GLN A 39 -22.05 -4.09 -3.05
CA GLN A 39 -20.87 -3.72 -2.29
C GLN A 39 -20.63 -2.21 -2.38
N LYS A 40 -20.43 -1.59 -1.21
CA LYS A 40 -19.94 -0.21 -1.15
C LYS A 40 -18.48 -0.19 -1.62
N LEU A 41 -18.22 0.61 -2.64
CA LEU A 41 -16.88 0.76 -3.20
C LEU A 41 -16.18 1.99 -2.61
N ASP A 42 -14.87 1.88 -2.51
CA ASP A 42 -14.01 2.98 -2.13
C ASP A 42 -13.92 4.01 -3.26
N TRP A 43 -13.85 5.29 -2.89
CA TRP A 43 -13.71 6.40 -3.82
C TRP A 43 -12.24 6.59 -4.25
N ALA A 44 -11.75 5.61 -4.99
CA ALA A 44 -10.38 5.57 -5.49
C ALA A 44 -10.29 4.95 -6.88
N ASP A 45 -9.20 5.23 -7.58
CA ASP A 45 -8.67 4.37 -8.62
C ASP A 45 -7.43 3.68 -8.07
N VAL A 46 -7.24 2.40 -8.41
CA VAL A 46 -6.12 1.61 -7.91
C VAL A 46 -5.36 0.98 -9.07
N LEU A 47 -4.04 1.01 -9.00
CA LEU A 47 -3.15 0.15 -9.79
C LEU A 47 -2.38 -0.72 -8.79
N TYR A 48 -2.51 -2.04 -8.92
CA TYR A 48 -1.83 -3.00 -8.04
C TYR A 48 -0.84 -3.83 -8.85
N LEU A 49 0.43 -3.87 -8.45
CA LEU A 49 1.48 -4.59 -9.18
C LEU A 49 2.32 -5.43 -8.23
N ASN A 50 2.62 -6.67 -8.61
CA ASN A 50 3.70 -7.43 -7.99
C ASN A 50 5.03 -6.96 -8.58
N THR A 51 6.00 -6.73 -7.71
CA THR A 51 7.29 -6.12 -8.04
C THR A 51 8.49 -6.94 -7.58
N GLN A 52 8.34 -7.79 -6.56
CA GLN A 52 9.34 -8.80 -6.19
C GLN A 52 8.66 -10.11 -5.74
N PRO A 53 9.31 -11.26 -5.91
CA PRO A 53 10.52 -11.44 -6.74
C PRO A 53 10.22 -11.30 -8.24
N ALA A 54 11.25 -11.27 -9.08
CA ALA A 54 11.10 -11.09 -10.53
C ALA A 54 10.10 -12.05 -11.22
N PRO A 55 10.00 -13.34 -10.84
CA PRO A 55 9.02 -14.27 -11.44
C PRO A 55 7.55 -13.88 -11.19
N GLU A 56 7.26 -13.14 -10.12
CA GLU A 56 5.90 -12.68 -9.80
C GLU A 56 5.46 -11.46 -10.62
N ARG A 57 6.39 -10.85 -11.37
CA ARG A 57 6.11 -9.65 -12.17
C ARG A 57 5.37 -10.01 -13.44
N CYS A 58 4.15 -9.50 -13.59
CA CYS A 58 3.44 -9.57 -14.84
C CYS A 58 3.49 -8.23 -15.59
N LEU A 59 4.46 -8.08 -16.50
CA LEU A 59 4.75 -6.82 -17.20
C LEU A 59 3.60 -6.30 -18.08
N ARG A 60 2.58 -7.12 -18.35
CA ARG A 60 1.36 -6.67 -19.06
C ARG A 60 0.63 -5.56 -18.30
N PHE A 61 0.70 -5.57 -16.97
CA PHE A 61 0.05 -4.60 -16.11
C PHE A 61 0.92 -3.38 -15.80
N TRP A 62 2.21 -3.44 -16.14
CA TRP A 62 3.14 -2.36 -15.85
C TRP A 62 2.95 -1.24 -16.87
N PRO A 63 2.66 0.01 -16.43
CA PRO A 63 2.47 1.12 -17.36
C PRO A 63 3.66 1.31 -18.29
N THR A 64 3.38 1.52 -19.57
CA THR A 64 4.37 1.94 -20.57
C THR A 64 4.41 3.46 -20.73
N GLN A 65 3.40 4.16 -20.17
CA GLN A 65 3.32 5.60 -20.13
C GLN A 65 3.17 6.09 -18.67
N PRO A 66 3.95 7.09 -18.25
CA PRO A 66 5.08 7.69 -18.98
C PRO A 66 6.20 6.66 -19.26
N LEU A 67 7.01 6.91 -20.29
CA LEU A 67 8.07 5.98 -20.74
C LEU A 67 9.07 5.60 -19.62
N THR A 68 9.24 6.49 -18.65
CA THR A 68 10.11 6.32 -17.48
C THR A 68 9.48 5.46 -16.38
N PHE A 69 8.18 5.17 -16.42
CA PHE A 69 7.44 4.56 -15.31
C PHE A 69 8.05 3.22 -14.89
N ARG A 70 8.32 2.31 -15.83
CA ARG A 70 8.84 0.96 -15.51
C ARG A 70 10.22 1.02 -14.86
N ALA A 71 11.14 1.80 -15.44
CA ALA A 71 12.49 1.94 -14.89
C ALA A 71 12.46 2.62 -13.51
N ALA A 72 11.60 3.64 -13.33
CA ALA A 72 11.40 4.28 -12.05
C ALA A 72 10.81 3.31 -11.01
N LEU A 73 9.85 2.48 -11.41
CA LEU A 73 9.23 1.46 -10.55
C LEU A 73 10.23 0.37 -10.15
N ASP A 74 11.04 -0.11 -11.07
CA ASP A 74 12.07 -1.12 -10.79
C ASP A 74 13.07 -0.62 -9.74
N ASN A 75 13.60 0.59 -9.94
CA ASN A 75 14.53 1.20 -8.97
C ASN A 75 13.85 1.44 -7.63
N TYR A 76 12.62 1.96 -7.64
CA TYR A 76 11.88 2.24 -6.41
C TYR A 76 11.54 0.96 -5.63
N SER A 77 11.12 -0.11 -6.32
CA SER A 77 10.87 -1.42 -5.73
C SER A 77 12.11 -1.99 -5.05
N ALA A 78 13.26 -1.93 -5.71
CA ALA A 78 14.52 -2.42 -5.16
C ALA A 78 14.93 -1.67 -3.88
N GLU A 79 14.88 -0.34 -3.90
CA GLU A 79 15.19 0.49 -2.72
C GLU A 79 14.20 0.25 -1.58
N LEU A 80 12.89 0.14 -1.87
CA LEU A 80 11.87 -0.19 -0.87
C LEU A 80 12.10 -1.58 -0.26
N LYS A 81 12.49 -2.58 -1.08
CA LYS A 81 12.76 -3.93 -0.58
C LYS A 81 13.95 -3.93 0.37
N ASN A 82 15.04 -3.24 0.00
CA ASN A 82 16.20 -3.08 0.87
C ASN A 82 15.84 -2.41 2.20
N LEU A 83 15.07 -1.32 2.15
CA LEU A 83 14.62 -0.61 3.34
C LEU A 83 13.73 -1.49 4.22
N ALA A 84 12.74 -2.18 3.64
CA ALA A 84 11.85 -3.08 4.36
C ALA A 84 12.64 -4.22 5.04
N ASP A 85 13.59 -4.85 4.34
CA ASP A 85 14.43 -5.91 4.88
C ASP A 85 15.26 -5.42 6.08
N ARG A 86 15.87 -4.24 5.97
CA ARG A 86 16.65 -3.66 7.07
C ARG A 86 15.77 -3.33 8.28
N LEU A 87 14.56 -2.79 8.05
CA LEU A 87 13.61 -2.50 9.12
C LEU A 87 13.16 -3.77 9.82
N LEU A 88 12.81 -4.81 9.07
CA LEU A 88 12.40 -6.12 9.60
C LEU A 88 13.55 -6.79 10.38
N GLU A 89 14.80 -6.71 9.90
CA GLU A 89 15.97 -7.21 10.63
C GLU A 89 16.19 -6.47 11.96
N ILE A 90 16.00 -5.14 11.99
CA ILE A 90 16.12 -4.35 13.23
C ILE A 90 14.99 -4.70 14.20
N MET A 91 13.76 -4.76 13.72
CA MET A 91 12.59 -5.13 14.54
C MET A 91 12.76 -6.54 15.12
N ALA A 92 13.21 -7.49 14.31
CA ALA A 92 13.46 -8.85 14.75
C ALA A 92 14.55 -8.94 15.82
N LYS A 93 15.66 -8.20 15.66
CA LYS A 93 16.72 -8.13 16.68
C LYS A 93 16.23 -7.54 17.99
N ASN A 94 15.44 -6.46 17.93
CA ASN A 94 14.90 -5.80 19.13
C ASN A 94 13.87 -6.66 19.87
N LEU A 95 13.21 -7.58 19.16
CA LEU A 95 12.27 -8.56 19.73
C LEU A 95 12.94 -9.91 20.05
N GLU A 96 14.27 -10.01 19.92
CA GLU A 96 15.05 -11.23 20.16
C GLU A 96 14.52 -12.45 19.39
N LEU A 97 14.05 -12.23 18.15
CA LEU A 97 13.53 -13.29 17.28
C LEU A 97 14.65 -14.21 16.81
N ASN A 98 14.34 -15.50 16.67
CA ASN A 98 15.26 -16.47 16.06
C ASN A 98 15.61 -16.02 14.62
N PRO A 99 16.91 -15.90 14.26
CA PRO A 99 17.36 -15.57 12.90
C PRO A 99 16.77 -16.43 11.77
N ASP A 100 16.43 -17.68 12.05
CA ASP A 100 15.81 -18.58 11.06
C ASP A 100 14.39 -18.11 10.70
N VAL A 101 13.63 -17.59 11.66
CA VAL A 101 12.30 -16.99 11.44
C VAL A 101 12.41 -15.75 10.55
N VAL A 102 13.46 -14.95 10.74
CA VAL A 102 13.74 -13.76 9.93
C VAL A 102 14.05 -14.15 8.48
N THR A 103 14.82 -15.21 8.28
CA THR A 103 15.29 -15.61 6.96
C THR A 103 14.18 -16.29 6.14
N ASP A 104 13.43 -17.22 6.75
CA ASP A 104 12.40 -17.98 6.02
C ASP A 104 11.12 -17.17 5.79
N LYS A 105 10.65 -16.40 6.79
CA LYS A 105 9.36 -15.68 6.67
C LYS A 105 9.51 -14.29 6.06
N PHE A 106 10.59 -13.57 6.34
CA PHE A 106 10.73 -12.17 5.89
C PHE A 106 11.46 -12.04 4.55
N LYS A 107 12.40 -12.93 4.21
CA LYS A 107 13.21 -12.78 2.99
C LYS A 107 12.61 -13.41 1.73
N VAL A 108 11.68 -14.36 1.87
CA VAL A 108 11.06 -15.12 0.75
C VAL A 108 9.69 -14.54 0.32
N GLY A 109 9.30 -13.38 0.86
CA GLY A 109 7.98 -12.78 0.60
C GLY A 109 7.81 -12.11 -0.77
N ILE A 110 6.55 -11.97 -1.19
CA ILE A 110 6.15 -11.17 -2.34
C ILE A 110 6.12 -9.69 -1.95
N GLN A 111 6.72 -8.82 -2.75
CA GLN A 111 6.53 -7.37 -2.67
C GLN A 111 5.52 -6.95 -3.73
N SER A 112 4.44 -6.32 -3.28
CA SER A 112 3.48 -5.65 -4.16
C SER A 112 3.49 -4.14 -3.88
N ILE A 113 3.21 -3.35 -4.91
CA ILE A 113 3.03 -1.91 -4.80
C ILE A 113 1.62 -1.57 -5.25
N ARG A 114 0.87 -0.95 -4.35
CA ARG A 114 -0.48 -0.43 -4.60
C ARG A 114 -0.42 1.09 -4.76
N PHE A 115 -0.71 1.56 -5.96
CA PHE A 115 -0.90 2.98 -6.22
C PHE A 115 -2.37 3.32 -6.03
N ASN A 116 -2.64 4.32 -5.19
CA ASN A 116 -3.98 4.81 -4.96
C ASN A 116 -4.11 6.25 -5.47
N TYR A 117 -5.15 6.49 -6.25
CA TYR A 117 -5.54 7.83 -6.69
C TYR A 117 -6.93 8.13 -6.15
N TYR A 118 -7.07 9.21 -5.40
CA TYR A 118 -8.33 9.61 -4.79
C TYR A 118 -8.87 10.85 -5.51
N PRO A 119 -9.81 10.70 -6.47
CA PRO A 119 -10.37 11.84 -7.17
C PRO A 119 -11.19 12.73 -6.21
N PRO A 120 -11.29 14.05 -6.48
CA PRO A 120 -12.14 14.94 -5.69
C PRO A 120 -13.59 14.43 -5.65
N CYS A 121 -14.22 14.46 -4.48
CA CYS A 121 -15.60 14.01 -4.31
C CYS A 121 -16.51 15.17 -3.85
N PRO A 122 -17.58 15.51 -4.60
CA PRO A 122 -18.55 16.52 -4.17
C PRO A 122 -19.32 16.16 -2.89
N GLN A 123 -19.38 14.86 -2.56
CA GLN A 123 -20.08 14.31 -1.39
C GLN A 123 -19.09 13.53 -0.51
N ALA A 124 -17.94 14.12 -0.24
CA ALA A 124 -16.85 13.46 0.49
C ALA A 124 -17.23 13.03 1.92
N ASP A 125 -18.29 13.59 2.50
CA ASP A 125 -18.86 13.19 3.78
C ASP A 125 -19.59 11.83 3.71
N LYS A 126 -19.93 11.36 2.50
CA LYS A 126 -20.68 10.12 2.26
C LYS A 126 -19.81 8.96 1.77
N VAL A 127 -18.54 9.21 1.47
CA VAL A 127 -17.63 8.20 0.91
C VAL A 127 -16.31 8.14 1.68
N LEU A 128 -15.64 7.01 1.59
CA LEU A 128 -14.26 6.85 2.02
C LEU A 128 -13.40 6.68 0.78
N GLY A 129 -12.20 7.25 0.78
CA GLY A 129 -11.22 6.98 -0.27
C GLY A 129 -10.64 5.57 -0.14
N PHE A 130 -10.54 5.07 1.09
CA PHE A 130 -10.16 3.71 1.40
C PHE A 130 -10.80 3.33 2.73
N SER A 131 -11.63 2.29 2.71
CA SER A 131 -12.37 1.77 3.86
C SER A 131 -11.45 1.38 5.03
N GLN A 132 -12.01 1.37 6.24
CA GLN A 132 -11.31 0.94 7.45
C GLN A 132 -10.77 -0.49 7.29
N HIS A 133 -9.46 -0.68 7.47
CA HIS A 133 -8.80 -1.99 7.40
C HIS A 133 -7.53 -2.01 8.24
N SER A 134 -6.98 -3.19 8.45
CA SER A 134 -5.57 -3.43 8.78
C SER A 134 -4.85 -4.04 7.57
N ASP A 135 -3.55 -3.84 7.51
CA ASP A 135 -2.75 -4.40 6.42
C ASP A 135 -2.39 -5.84 6.74
N ALA A 136 -2.75 -6.76 5.85
CA ALA A 136 -2.52 -8.19 6.02
C ALA A 136 -1.06 -8.62 5.79
N ASP A 137 -0.13 -7.69 5.60
CA ASP A 137 1.27 -7.97 5.27
C ASP A 137 2.18 -8.02 6.51
N LEU A 138 3.50 -7.98 6.29
CA LEU A 138 4.49 -7.86 7.36
C LEU A 138 4.72 -6.40 7.75
N ILE A 139 4.96 -5.56 6.75
CA ILE A 139 5.27 -4.14 6.88
C ILE A 139 4.82 -3.44 5.61
N THR A 140 4.16 -2.29 5.78
CA THR A 140 3.84 -1.39 4.68
C THR A 140 4.61 -0.07 4.81
N LEU A 141 5.08 0.43 3.67
CA LEU A 141 5.79 1.71 3.54
C LEU A 141 4.96 2.63 2.63
N VAL A 142 4.27 3.59 3.23
CA VAL A 142 3.40 4.52 2.51
C VAL A 142 4.15 5.80 2.17
N LEU A 143 4.14 6.14 0.88
CA LEU A 143 4.62 7.42 0.36
C LEU A 143 3.45 8.29 -0.10
N GLN A 144 3.28 9.44 0.55
CA GLN A 144 2.31 10.43 0.07
C GLN A 144 2.85 11.19 -1.15
N VAL A 145 2.15 11.09 -2.27
CA VAL A 145 2.60 11.68 -3.55
C VAL A 145 2.41 13.20 -3.59
N ASN A 146 1.35 13.73 -2.97
CA ASN A 146 1.04 15.17 -2.91
C ASN A 146 0.87 15.63 -1.44
N GLN A 147 0.47 16.88 -1.22
CA GLN A 147 0.29 17.46 0.12
C GLN A 147 -1.14 17.34 0.66
N VAL A 148 -2.03 16.66 -0.07
CA VAL A 148 -3.43 16.48 0.32
C VAL A 148 -3.49 15.51 1.50
N GLN A 149 -4.11 15.93 2.60
CA GLN A 149 -4.29 15.10 3.78
C GLN A 149 -5.47 14.15 3.58
N GLY A 150 -5.34 12.92 4.07
CA GLY A 150 -6.45 11.96 4.01
C GLY A 150 -6.25 10.73 4.88
N LEU A 151 -5.00 10.31 5.10
CA LEU A 151 -4.70 9.15 5.93
C LEU A 151 -5.05 9.41 7.40
N GLN A 152 -5.78 8.47 7.97
CA GLN A 152 -6.10 8.44 9.39
C GLN A 152 -5.80 7.06 9.97
N ILE A 153 -5.33 7.04 11.22
CA ILE A 153 -5.13 5.84 12.02
C ILE A 153 -6.14 5.81 13.17
N LYS A 154 -6.60 4.63 13.56
CA LYS A 154 -7.45 4.47 14.73
C LYS A 154 -6.61 4.10 15.96
N ARG A 155 -6.76 4.86 17.04
CA ARG A 155 -6.13 4.59 18.34
C ARG A 155 -7.16 4.78 19.44
N SER A 156 -7.30 3.81 20.33
CA SER A 156 -8.22 3.87 21.47
C SER A 156 -9.67 4.23 21.10
N GLY A 157 -10.14 3.74 19.93
CA GLY A 157 -11.49 3.99 19.43
C GLY A 157 -11.65 5.25 18.57
N GLU A 158 -10.67 6.16 18.59
CA GLU A 158 -10.73 7.45 17.89
C GLU A 158 -9.82 7.50 16.65
N TRP A 159 -10.18 8.35 15.69
CA TRP A 159 -9.45 8.53 14.43
C TRP A 159 -8.52 9.73 14.49
N PHE A 160 -7.24 9.53 14.19
CA PHE A 160 -6.21 10.57 14.21
C PHE A 160 -5.65 10.77 12.80
N PRO A 161 -5.48 12.02 12.34
CA PRO A 161 -4.83 12.31 11.08
C PRO A 161 -3.33 11.98 11.14
N VAL A 162 -2.80 11.41 10.06
CA VAL A 162 -1.37 11.21 9.89
C VAL A 162 -0.82 12.32 9.00
N MET A 163 0.20 13.01 9.49
CA MET A 163 0.87 14.12 8.82
C MET A 163 2.31 13.71 8.46
N PRO A 164 2.57 13.25 7.23
CA PRO A 164 3.91 12.84 6.84
C PRO A 164 4.88 14.02 6.87
N LEU A 165 6.08 13.81 7.41
CA LEU A 165 7.17 14.76 7.30
C LEU A 165 7.65 14.84 5.82
N PRO A 166 8.14 16.00 5.36
CA PRO A 166 8.75 16.10 4.04
C PRO A 166 9.86 15.07 3.84
N GLY A 167 9.76 14.28 2.76
CA GLY A 167 10.74 13.24 2.42
C GLY A 167 10.64 11.95 3.25
N ALA A 168 9.66 11.83 4.16
CA ALA A 168 9.49 10.63 4.98
C ALA A 168 8.50 9.63 4.35
N PHE A 169 8.72 8.35 4.67
CA PHE A 169 7.71 7.31 4.58
C PHE A 169 6.93 7.23 5.89
N ILE A 170 5.65 6.90 5.80
CA ILE A 170 4.91 6.34 6.94
C ILE A 170 5.16 4.84 6.90
N VAL A 171 5.48 4.24 8.04
CA VAL A 171 5.70 2.82 8.16
C VAL A 171 4.65 2.25 9.11
N ASN A 172 3.98 1.18 8.71
CA ASN A 172 3.06 0.43 9.56
C ASN A 172 3.43 -1.05 9.57
N VAL A 173 3.12 -1.68 10.70
CA VAL A 173 3.27 -3.13 10.90
C VAL A 173 1.96 -3.78 10.47
N GLY A 174 2.05 -4.86 9.72
CA GLY A 174 0.89 -5.62 9.27
C GLY A 174 0.57 -6.83 10.16
N ASP A 175 -0.60 -7.41 9.92
CA ASP A 175 -1.20 -8.47 10.73
C ASP A 175 -0.32 -9.73 10.79
N ILE A 176 0.43 -10.06 9.72
CA ILE A 176 1.33 -11.23 9.73
C ILE A 176 2.45 -11.03 10.75
N PHE A 177 2.98 -9.82 10.88
CA PHE A 177 4.02 -9.54 11.86
C PHE A 177 3.44 -9.53 13.28
N GLU A 178 2.23 -9.00 13.48
CA GLU A 178 1.53 -8.96 14.76
C GLU A 178 1.16 -10.35 15.33
N VAL A 179 0.77 -11.30 14.48
CA VAL A 179 0.36 -12.66 14.91
C VAL A 179 1.56 -13.59 15.15
N ASN A 180 2.75 -13.25 14.64
CA ASN A 180 3.96 -14.08 14.74
C ASN A 180 5.05 -13.64 15.76
N PRO A 181 4.83 -12.83 16.81
CA PRO A 181 5.86 -12.65 17.84
C PRO A 181 5.92 -13.93 18.70
N PRO A 182 7.11 -14.50 18.97
CA PRO A 182 7.26 -15.64 19.85
C PRO A 182 6.73 -15.28 21.24
N LEU A 183 6.07 -16.26 21.85
CA LEU A 183 5.32 -16.22 23.11
C LEU A 183 6.14 -15.88 24.38
N SER A 184 7.32 -15.27 24.26
CA SER A 184 8.18 -14.90 25.39
C SER A 184 8.18 -13.42 25.73
N SER A 185 7.63 -12.53 24.89
CA SER A 185 7.51 -11.11 25.23
C SER A 185 6.19 -10.85 25.95
N SER A 186 6.25 -10.24 27.14
CA SER A 186 5.10 -9.71 27.90
C SER A 186 4.39 -8.54 27.19
N CYS A 187 4.80 -8.25 25.96
CA CYS A 187 4.30 -7.17 25.13
C CYS A 187 3.43 -7.77 24.02
N ALA A 188 2.26 -8.31 24.38
CA ALA A 188 1.26 -8.66 23.38
C ALA A 188 0.86 -7.38 22.63
N PRO A 189 1.09 -7.27 21.30
CA PRO A 189 0.50 -6.19 20.53
C PRO A 189 -1.01 -6.45 20.56
N THR A 190 -1.75 -5.62 21.29
CA THR A 190 -3.19 -5.82 21.53
C THR A 190 -4.04 -4.90 20.64
N SER A 191 -3.46 -4.36 19.58
CA SER A 191 -4.17 -3.37 18.77
C SER A 191 -3.65 -3.34 17.35
N VAL A 192 -4.30 -4.17 16.52
CA VAL A 192 -4.44 -3.98 15.07
C VAL A 192 -4.71 -2.49 14.79
N ILE A 193 -3.74 -1.82 14.17
CA ILE A 193 -3.89 -0.41 13.79
C ILE A 193 -4.78 -0.36 12.56
N LEU A 194 -5.94 0.26 12.72
CA LEU A 194 -6.85 0.47 11.61
C LEU A 194 -6.49 1.73 10.84
N LEU A 195 -6.48 1.63 9.52
CA LEU A 195 -6.19 2.69 8.56
C LEU A 195 -7.45 3.04 7.77
N ARG A 196 -7.61 4.31 7.41
CA ARG A 196 -8.59 4.75 6.41
C ARG A 196 -8.12 5.98 5.66
N ILE A 197 -8.74 6.26 4.51
CA ILE A 197 -8.56 7.51 3.78
C ILE A 197 -9.89 8.28 3.74
N CYS A 198 -9.88 9.51 4.26
CA CYS A 198 -11.00 10.44 4.28
C CYS A 198 -10.63 11.77 3.62
N ASN A 199 -11.50 12.78 3.73
CA ASN A 199 -11.24 14.16 3.33
C ASN A 199 -10.89 14.33 1.85
N LEU A 200 -11.71 13.76 0.98
CA LEU A 200 -11.62 13.89 -0.49
C LEU A 200 -12.10 15.26 -1.02
N LEU A 201 -12.18 16.25 -0.12
CA LEU A 201 -12.62 17.61 -0.39
C LEU A 201 -11.44 18.49 -0.82
N GLN A 202 -10.80 18.20 -1.94
CA GLN A 202 -9.91 19.20 -2.55
C GLN A 202 -10.11 19.22 -4.07
N LYS A 203 -10.65 20.34 -4.56
CA LYS A 203 -10.47 20.77 -5.95
C LYS A 203 -8.99 21.06 -6.15
N ILE A 204 -8.45 20.62 -7.28
CA ILE A 204 -7.14 21.04 -7.79
C ILE A 204 -7.09 22.57 -7.85
#